data_AF-A0A811PHT0-F1
#
_entry.id   AF-A0A811PHT0-F1
#
_cell.length_a   1.000
_cell.length_b   1.000
_cell.length_c   1.000
_cell.angle_alpha   90.00
_cell.angle_beta   90.00
_cell.angle_gamma   90.00
#
_symmetry.space_group_name_H-M   'P 1'
#
loop_
_entity.id
_entity.type
_entity.pdbx_description
1 polymer ?
#
loop_
_entity_poly.entity_id
_entity_poly.type
_entity_poly.pdbx_seq_one_letter_code
_entity_poly.pdbx_strand_id
1 'polypeptide(L)'
;MAASTYFLLVAFVALVISQATASDPSPLQDFCVADIHSPVKVNGFVCKDPMAVNADDFFKAANLDKPRDTMKSKVGSNVTLINVMRRKSAIHTHPRATEILTVLEGTLYIGFVTSNTDNGNKLFAKVLNKGDVFVFPQGLIHFQFNPVHDKPAVAIAALSSQNPGVITIVTSLWIKATDLR
;
A
#
# COMPACT_ATOMS: atom_id res chain seq x y z
N MET A 1 -21.84 -2.47 -46.51
CA MET A 1 -21.80 -1.40 -45.48
C MET A 1 -22.19 -1.90 -44.10
N ALA A 2 -23.27 -2.66 -43.92
CA ALA A 2 -23.70 -3.17 -42.61
C ALA A 2 -22.65 -4.04 -41.87
N ALA A 3 -21.98 -4.96 -42.56
CA ALA A 3 -20.97 -5.84 -41.95
C ALA A 3 -19.80 -5.05 -41.32
N SER A 4 -19.34 -3.99 -41.99
CA SER A 4 -18.25 -3.12 -41.49
C SER A 4 -18.65 -2.34 -40.24
N THR A 5 -19.92 -1.92 -40.14
CA THR A 5 -20.45 -1.26 -38.94
C THR A 5 -20.55 -2.22 -37.76
N TYR A 6 -20.94 -3.48 -37.98
CA TYR A 6 -20.93 -4.50 -36.92
C TYR A 6 -19.52 -4.80 -36.40
N PHE A 7 -18.51 -4.90 -37.28
CA PHE A 7 -17.13 -5.12 -36.85
C PHE A 7 -16.59 -3.97 -35.99
N LEU A 8 -16.88 -2.72 -36.36
CA LEU A 8 -16.51 -1.54 -35.57
C LEU A 8 -17.22 -1.52 -34.21
N LEU A 9 -18.50 -1.89 -34.16
CA LEU A 9 -19.27 -1.95 -32.92
C LEU A 9 -18.72 -3.04 -31.98
N VAL A 10 -18.41 -4.23 -32.50
CA VAL A 10 -17.82 -5.33 -31.72
C VAL A 10 -16.43 -4.96 -31.20
N ALA A 11 -15.60 -4.32 -32.02
CA ALA A 11 -14.29 -3.84 -31.60
C ALA A 11 -14.39 -2.77 -30.50
N PHE A 12 -15.35 -1.85 -30.62
CA PHE A 12 -15.60 -0.82 -29.61
C PHE A 12 -16.10 -1.42 -28.29
N VAL A 13 -17.04 -2.37 -28.34
CA VAL A 13 -17.52 -3.09 -27.16
C VAL A 13 -16.38 -3.88 -26.49
N ALA A 14 -15.53 -4.56 -27.26
CA ALA A 14 -14.37 -5.27 -26.73
C ALA A 14 -13.34 -4.33 -26.05
N LEU A 15 -13.14 -3.12 -26.60
CA LEU A 15 -12.26 -2.10 -26.04
C LEU A 15 -12.81 -1.51 -24.73
N VAL A 16 -14.12 -1.36 -24.59
CA VAL A 16 -14.74 -0.87 -23.36
C VAL A 16 -14.67 -1.93 -22.25
N ILE A 17 -14.74 -3.23 -22.59
CA ILE A 17 -14.69 -4.35 -21.63
C ILE A 17 -13.27 -4.62 -21.13
N SER A 18 -12.22 -4.18 -21.83
CA SER A 18 -10.83 -4.48 -21.47
C SER A 18 -10.21 -3.54 -20.42
N GLN A 19 -11.00 -2.66 -19.79
CA GLN A 19 -10.50 -1.81 -18.72
C GLN A 19 -10.29 -2.61 -17.42
N ALA A 20 -9.04 -3.02 -17.17
CA ALA A 20 -8.65 -3.61 -15.91
C ALA A 20 -8.51 -2.52 -14.84
N THR A 21 -9.40 -2.53 -13.84
CA THR A 21 -9.26 -1.67 -12.66
C THR A 21 -8.27 -2.32 -11.68
N ALA A 22 -7.13 -1.67 -11.45
CA ALA A 22 -6.11 -2.15 -10.50
C ALA A 22 -6.37 -1.71 -9.03
N SER A 23 -7.58 -1.23 -8.75
CA SER A 23 -8.05 -0.87 -7.40
C SER A 23 -8.92 -1.98 -6.81
N ASP A 24 -9.17 -1.90 -5.50
CA ASP A 24 -10.09 -2.83 -4.85
C ASP A 24 -11.51 -2.70 -5.45
N PRO A 25 -12.23 -3.82 -5.64
CA PRO A 25 -13.63 -3.79 -6.04
C PRO A 25 -14.50 -3.03 -5.03
N SER A 26 -15.53 -2.34 -5.51
CA SER A 26 -16.53 -1.74 -4.63
C SER A 26 -17.30 -2.83 -3.84
N PRO A 27 -17.65 -2.59 -2.57
CA PRO A 27 -18.43 -3.54 -1.79
C PRO A 27 -19.85 -3.68 -2.37
N LEU A 28 -20.42 -4.89 -2.29
CA LEU A 28 -21.77 -5.20 -2.74
C LEU A 28 -22.80 -5.25 -1.60
N GLN A 29 -22.35 -5.09 -0.36
CA GLN A 29 -23.14 -5.07 0.87
C GLN A 29 -22.45 -4.19 1.92
N ASP A 30 -23.14 -3.87 3.01
CA ASP A 30 -22.65 -2.95 4.05
C ASP A 30 -21.30 -3.39 4.67
N PHE A 31 -21.14 -4.70 4.92
CA PHE A 31 -19.89 -5.26 5.43
C PHE A 31 -19.65 -6.69 4.97
N CYS A 32 -18.38 -7.09 4.98
CA CYS A 32 -17.92 -8.46 4.75
C CYS A 32 -16.65 -8.67 5.58
N VAL A 33 -16.81 -9.17 6.82
CA VAL A 33 -15.67 -9.49 7.68
C VAL A 33 -14.99 -10.74 7.13
N ALA A 34 -13.68 -10.65 6.86
CA ALA A 34 -12.92 -11.76 6.29
C ALA A 34 -12.94 -13.00 7.21
N ASP A 35 -13.33 -14.14 6.65
CA ASP A 35 -13.10 -15.46 7.23
C ASP A 35 -11.74 -15.98 6.80
N ILE A 36 -10.75 -15.84 7.68
CA ILE A 36 -9.36 -16.27 7.45
C ILE A 36 -9.16 -17.79 7.60
N HIS A 37 -10.19 -18.53 8.03
CA HIS A 37 -10.14 -19.98 8.23
C HIS A 37 -10.85 -20.77 7.14
N SER A 38 -11.57 -20.08 6.25
CA SER A 38 -12.22 -20.72 5.11
C SER A 38 -11.20 -21.39 4.18
N PRO A 39 -11.44 -22.64 3.73
CA PRO A 39 -10.59 -23.31 2.76
C PRO A 39 -10.82 -22.79 1.33
N VAL A 40 -11.89 -22.02 1.10
CA VAL A 40 -12.29 -21.53 -0.22
C VAL A 40 -11.44 -20.33 -0.62
N LYS A 41 -10.93 -20.34 -1.85
CA LYS A 41 -10.11 -19.25 -2.40
C LYS A 41 -10.93 -18.42 -3.39
N VAL A 42 -10.97 -17.11 -3.15
CA VAL A 42 -11.59 -16.10 -4.00
C VAL A 42 -10.64 -14.92 -4.17
N ASN A 43 -10.97 -13.94 -5.02
CA ASN A 43 -10.25 -12.67 -5.03
C ASN A 43 -10.55 -11.90 -3.73
N GLY A 44 -9.58 -11.82 -2.81
CA GLY A 44 -9.77 -11.32 -1.46
C GLY A 44 -9.97 -12.45 -0.45
N PHE A 45 -11.05 -12.37 0.33
CA PHE A 45 -11.42 -13.38 1.33
C PHE A 45 -12.92 -13.66 1.25
N VAL A 46 -13.31 -14.86 1.69
CA VAL A 46 -14.73 -15.17 1.92
C VAL A 46 -15.21 -14.42 3.17
N CYS A 47 -16.48 -14.02 3.20
CA CYS A 47 -17.07 -13.35 4.36
C CYS A 47 -17.49 -14.37 5.43
N LYS A 48 -17.37 -14.00 6.71
CA LYS A 48 -18.09 -14.66 7.81
C LYS A 48 -19.61 -14.52 7.63
N ASP A 49 -20.38 -15.39 8.29
CA ASP A 49 -21.82 -15.22 8.43
C ASP A 49 -22.14 -13.89 9.15
N PRO A 50 -22.93 -12.97 8.54
CA PRO A 50 -23.30 -11.70 9.16
C PRO A 50 -23.93 -11.83 10.55
N MET A 51 -24.61 -12.94 10.86
CA MET A 51 -25.23 -13.19 12.17
C MET A 51 -24.22 -13.64 13.24
N ALA A 52 -23.02 -14.05 12.84
CA ALA A 52 -21.93 -14.41 13.74
C ALA A 52 -20.94 -13.26 13.99
N VAL A 53 -21.09 -12.14 13.26
CA VAL A 53 -20.22 -10.96 13.38
C VAL A 53 -20.66 -10.08 14.55
N ASN A 54 -19.69 -9.53 15.29
CA ASN A 54 -19.96 -8.59 16.38
C ASN A 54 -18.98 -7.38 16.35
N ALA A 55 -19.10 -6.48 17.34
CA ALA A 55 -18.30 -5.26 17.39
C ALA A 55 -16.78 -5.51 17.47
N ASP A 56 -16.35 -6.61 18.08
CA ASP A 56 -14.93 -6.95 18.21
C ASP A 56 -14.30 -7.33 16.86
N ASP A 57 -15.10 -7.75 15.87
CA ASP A 57 -14.62 -8.01 14.50
C ASP A 57 -14.22 -6.71 13.75
N PHE A 58 -14.71 -5.56 14.20
CA PHE A 58 -14.40 -4.24 13.65
C PHE A 58 -13.40 -3.45 14.51
N PHE A 59 -13.06 -3.97 15.70
CA PHE A 59 -12.20 -3.30 16.65
C PHE A 59 -10.78 -3.86 16.66
N LYS A 60 -9.79 -2.98 16.73
CA LYS A 60 -8.41 -3.37 16.98
C LYS A 60 -7.71 -2.35 17.86
N ALA A 61 -7.31 -2.77 19.06
CA ALA A 61 -6.46 -1.99 19.95
C ALA A 61 -5.04 -1.84 19.37
N ALA A 62 -4.85 -0.87 18.48
CA ALA A 62 -3.63 -0.74 17.67
C ALA A 62 -2.52 0.11 18.32
N ASN A 63 -2.82 0.88 19.38
CA ASN A 63 -1.86 1.80 20.04
C ASN A 63 -1.08 2.68 19.03
N LEU A 64 -1.78 3.26 18.05
CA LEU A 64 -1.17 4.06 16.98
C LEU A 64 -0.56 5.38 17.48
N ASP A 65 -0.92 5.77 18.69
CA ASP A 65 -0.47 6.94 19.44
C ASP A 65 0.91 6.75 20.12
N LYS A 66 1.41 5.51 20.19
CA LYS A 66 2.66 5.21 20.91
C LYS A 66 3.84 5.05 19.93
N PRO A 67 4.94 5.80 20.11
CA PRO A 67 6.17 5.59 19.35
C PRO A 67 6.62 4.13 19.46
N ARG A 68 6.88 3.49 18.32
CA ARG A 68 7.34 2.10 18.30
C ARG A 68 8.86 2.06 18.50
N ASP A 69 9.34 1.03 19.19
CA ASP A 69 10.77 0.80 19.39
C ASP A 69 11.54 0.82 18.05
N THR A 70 12.38 1.84 17.89
CA THR A 70 13.23 2.09 16.72
C THR A 70 14.56 1.33 16.79
N MET A 71 14.94 0.77 17.95
CA MET A 71 16.22 0.07 18.12
C MET A 71 16.28 -1.24 17.33
N LYS A 72 15.13 -1.85 17.03
CA LYS A 72 15.06 -3.03 16.14
C LYS A 72 15.07 -2.65 14.65
N SER A 73 14.98 -1.36 14.31
CA SER A 73 15.00 -0.83 12.94
C SER A 73 16.43 -0.48 12.51
N LYS A 74 16.93 -1.04 11.39
CA LYS A 74 18.27 -0.69 10.88
C LYS A 74 18.35 0.74 10.30
N VAL A 75 17.22 1.44 10.22
CA VAL A 75 17.07 2.77 9.60
C VAL A 75 16.58 3.84 10.60
N GLY A 76 16.49 3.53 11.90
CA GLY A 76 16.12 4.51 12.94
C GLY A 76 14.67 5.01 12.92
N SER A 77 13.81 4.47 12.05
CA SER A 77 12.38 4.82 11.92
C SER A 77 11.50 3.57 11.74
N ASN A 78 10.24 3.63 12.17
CA ASN A 78 9.25 2.56 12.08
C ASN A 78 7.86 3.17 11.84
N VAL A 79 7.33 3.01 10.63
CA VAL A 79 5.98 3.48 10.27
C VAL A 79 4.97 2.37 10.59
N THR A 80 3.93 2.71 11.36
CA THR A 80 2.80 1.80 11.54
C THR A 80 1.83 2.04 10.40
N LEU A 81 1.79 1.10 9.46
CA LEU A 81 0.71 1.06 8.48
C LEU A 81 -0.59 0.82 9.23
N ILE A 82 -1.66 1.54 8.88
CA ILE A 82 -3.05 1.14 9.18
C ILE A 82 -3.42 -0.03 8.25
N ASN A 83 -2.59 -1.06 8.28
CA ASN A 83 -2.81 -2.39 7.73
C ASN A 83 -1.81 -3.32 8.43
N VAL A 84 -2.18 -4.57 8.67
CA VAL A 84 -1.69 -5.51 9.71
C VAL A 84 -0.21 -5.95 9.61
N MET A 85 0.67 -5.23 8.92
CA MET A 85 2.04 -5.67 8.59
C MET A 85 3.12 -4.70 9.08
N ARG A 86 4.11 -5.24 9.80
CA ARG A 86 5.26 -4.52 10.38
C ARG A 86 6.51 -4.72 9.52
N ARG A 87 7.15 -3.68 8.94
CA ARG A 87 8.52 -3.79 8.38
C ARG A 87 9.22 -2.44 8.09
N LYS A 88 10.55 -2.53 8.04
CA LYS A 88 11.56 -1.46 7.94
C LYS A 88 11.52 -0.77 6.56
N SER A 89 11.42 0.56 6.51
CA SER A 89 11.50 1.36 5.27
C SER A 89 12.94 1.43 4.74
N ALA A 90 13.32 0.41 3.98
CA ALA A 90 14.32 0.56 2.92
C ALA A 90 13.49 0.59 1.62
N ILE A 91 13.58 1.69 0.87
CA ILE A 91 13.06 1.94 -0.48
C ILE A 91 12.10 0.84 -1.02
N HIS A 92 10.82 1.16 -1.16
CA HIS A 92 9.78 0.19 -1.49
C HIS A 92 8.68 0.76 -2.41
N THR A 93 7.78 -0.11 -2.85
CA THR A 93 6.57 0.26 -3.59
C THR A 93 5.36 -0.57 -3.12
N HIS A 94 4.18 0.03 -3.27
CA HIS A 94 2.87 -0.59 -3.08
C HIS A 94 2.21 -0.78 -4.45
N PRO A 95 2.24 -1.99 -5.04
CA PRO A 95 1.75 -2.20 -6.40
C PRO A 95 0.23 -1.95 -6.55
N ARG A 96 -0.54 -2.08 -5.46
CA ARG A 96 -2.00 -2.04 -5.48
C ARG A 96 -2.61 -0.92 -4.65
N ALA A 97 -1.83 0.05 -4.19
CA ALA A 97 -2.38 1.17 -3.42
C ALA A 97 -1.55 2.44 -3.51
N THR A 98 -2.24 3.57 -3.41
CA THR A 98 -1.66 4.85 -2.99
C THR A 98 -1.47 4.82 -1.48
N GLU A 99 -0.39 5.42 -0.99
CA GLU A 99 -0.14 5.62 0.45
C GLU A 99 -0.24 7.11 0.80
N ILE A 100 -0.90 7.42 1.91
CA ILE A 100 -0.86 8.73 2.55
C ILE A 100 -0.20 8.60 3.91
N LEU A 101 0.84 9.38 4.16
CA LEU A 101 1.62 9.35 5.39
C LEU A 101 1.48 10.67 6.14
N THR A 102 1.16 10.60 7.42
CA THR A 102 1.02 11.75 8.34
C THR A 102 2.05 11.63 9.47
N VAL A 103 2.80 12.70 9.73
CA VAL A 103 3.78 12.73 10.82
C VAL A 103 3.08 13.09 12.13
N LEU A 104 3.20 12.22 13.13
CA LEU A 104 2.66 12.46 14.48
C LEU A 104 3.69 13.09 15.43
N GLU A 105 4.96 12.78 15.23
CA GLU A 105 6.06 13.28 16.07
C GLU A 105 7.38 13.31 15.29
N GLY A 106 8.25 14.27 15.60
CA GLY A 106 9.58 14.39 15.00
C GLY A 106 9.56 14.89 13.55
N THR A 107 10.58 14.48 12.80
CA THR A 107 10.85 14.94 11.44
C THR A 107 11.16 13.74 10.54
N LEU A 108 10.66 13.74 9.32
CA LEU A 108 10.95 12.71 8.31
C LEU A 108 11.36 13.35 6.99
N TYR A 109 12.43 12.86 6.38
CA TYR A 109 12.72 13.15 4.98
C TYR A 109 12.21 12.00 4.13
N ILE A 110 11.34 12.34 3.18
CA ILE A 110 10.58 11.36 2.40
C ILE A 110 10.56 11.76 0.93
N GLY A 111 10.29 10.80 0.05
CA GLY A 111 10.07 11.10 -1.36
C GLY A 111 9.75 9.89 -2.22
N PHE A 112 9.33 10.16 -3.46
CA PHE A 112 9.10 9.15 -4.50
C PHE A 112 9.77 9.54 -5.81
N VAL A 113 9.98 8.55 -6.67
CA VAL A 113 10.58 8.72 -7.99
C VAL A 113 9.57 8.35 -9.07
N THR A 114 9.47 9.16 -10.13
CA THR A 114 8.61 8.87 -11.28
C THR A 114 9.17 7.74 -12.15
N SER A 115 8.29 7.02 -12.84
CA SER A 115 8.66 5.92 -13.73
C SER A 115 8.83 6.42 -15.18
N ASN A 116 10.06 6.43 -15.69
CA ASN A 116 10.40 6.53 -17.11
C ASN A 116 9.67 7.66 -17.86
N THR A 117 9.86 8.91 -17.44
CA THR A 117 9.34 10.05 -18.20
C THR A 117 10.27 10.38 -19.37
N ASP A 118 9.78 11.12 -20.38
CA ASP A 118 10.58 11.50 -21.55
C ASP A 118 11.89 12.24 -21.21
N ASN A 119 11.97 12.85 -20.02
CA ASN A 119 13.14 13.55 -19.49
C ASN A 119 13.85 12.78 -18.37
N GLY A 120 13.65 11.46 -18.28
CA GLY A 120 14.20 10.60 -17.24
C GLY A 120 13.34 10.49 -15.98
N ASN A 121 13.93 9.94 -14.91
CA ASN A 121 13.22 9.77 -13.64
C ASN A 121 13.39 11.03 -12.76
N LYS A 122 12.30 11.57 -12.24
CA LYS A 122 12.30 12.75 -11.36
C LYS A 122 12.02 12.35 -9.92
N LEU A 123 12.83 12.88 -8.99
CA LEU A 123 12.61 12.76 -7.55
C LEU A 123 11.71 13.89 -7.05
N PHE A 124 10.67 13.54 -6.31
CA PHE A 124 9.87 14.44 -5.49
C PHE A 124 10.12 14.11 -4.02
N ALA A 125 10.78 15.01 -3.30
CA ALA A 125 11.14 14.80 -1.90
C ALA A 125 10.92 16.04 -1.05
N LYS A 126 10.66 15.84 0.24
CA LYS A 126 10.43 16.90 1.22
C LYS A 126 10.80 16.45 2.63
N VAL A 127 11.20 17.41 3.46
CA VAL A 127 11.27 17.25 4.92
C VAL A 127 9.88 17.57 5.49
N LEU A 128 9.28 16.61 6.17
CA LEU A 128 8.03 16.75 6.90
C LEU A 128 8.29 16.90 8.40
N ASN A 129 7.47 17.72 9.05
CA ASN A 129 7.40 17.87 10.50
C ASN A 129 6.06 17.37 11.04
N LYS A 130 5.93 17.28 12.36
CA LYS A 130 4.66 16.94 13.03
C LYS A 130 3.47 17.71 12.45
N GLY A 131 2.43 16.98 12.08
CA GLY A 131 1.20 17.49 11.47
C GLY A 131 1.22 17.50 9.94
N ASP A 132 2.39 17.39 9.31
CA ASP A 132 2.50 17.36 7.86
C ASP A 132 2.03 16.02 7.28
N VAL A 133 1.56 16.08 6.03
CA VAL A 133 1.05 14.96 5.25
C VAL A 133 1.76 14.88 3.90
N PHE A 134 1.95 13.68 3.38
CA PHE A 134 2.47 13.45 2.03
C PHE A 134 1.85 12.22 1.39
N VAL A 135 1.68 12.28 0.07
CA VAL A 135 1.00 11.24 -0.71
C VAL A 135 2.00 10.58 -1.65
N PHE A 136 2.04 9.26 -1.63
CA PHE A 136 2.82 8.42 -2.54
C PHE A 136 1.86 7.80 -3.56
N PRO A 137 1.94 8.18 -4.86
CA PRO A 137 1.09 7.59 -5.89
C PRO A 137 1.27 6.07 -6.02
N GLN A 138 0.19 5.37 -6.34
CA GLN A 138 0.18 3.92 -6.51
C GLN A 138 1.31 3.41 -7.39
N GLY A 139 2.01 2.39 -6.91
CA GLY A 139 3.06 1.69 -7.65
C GLY A 139 4.41 2.42 -7.75
N LEU A 140 4.52 3.69 -7.33
CA LEU A 140 5.79 4.41 -7.39
C LEU A 140 6.75 3.99 -6.27
N ILE A 141 8.03 3.92 -6.62
CA ILE A 141 9.11 3.66 -5.68
C ILE A 141 9.26 4.88 -4.78
N HIS A 142 9.21 4.66 -3.47
CA HIS A 142 9.32 5.71 -2.47
C HIS A 142 10.09 5.27 -1.23
N PHE A 143 10.47 6.27 -0.43
CA PHE A 143 11.26 6.09 0.77
C PHE A 143 10.90 7.12 1.84
N GLN A 144 11.27 6.79 3.07
CA GLN A 144 11.18 7.64 4.23
C GLN A 144 12.32 7.30 5.20
N PHE A 145 13.00 8.31 5.72
CA PHE A 145 13.98 8.15 6.79
C PHE A 145 13.92 9.32 7.77
N ASN A 146 14.39 9.07 8.99
CA ASN A 146 14.53 10.11 10.01
C ASN A 146 15.93 10.75 9.90
N PRO A 147 16.05 12.02 9.51
CA PRO A 147 17.34 12.71 9.42
C PRO A 147 17.94 13.06 10.79
N VAL A 148 17.14 13.02 11.86
CA VAL A 148 17.56 13.35 13.23
C VAL A 148 17.84 12.06 14.00
N HIS A 149 19.12 11.72 14.14
CA HIS A 149 19.55 10.41 14.65
C HIS A 149 19.29 10.18 16.15
N ASP A 150 19.19 11.25 16.94
CA ASP A 150 19.09 11.23 18.40
C ASP A 150 17.65 11.38 18.91
N LYS A 151 16.68 11.63 18.02
CA LYS A 151 15.26 11.79 18.38
C LYS A 151 14.38 10.87 17.55
N PRO A 152 13.40 10.18 18.15
CA PRO A 152 12.47 9.36 17.39
C PRO A 152 11.56 10.22 16.51
N ALA A 153 11.08 9.63 15.41
CA ALA A 153 10.02 10.18 14.59
C ALA A 153 8.91 9.14 14.46
N VAL A 154 7.65 9.59 14.52
CA VAL A 154 6.46 8.73 14.48
C VAL A 154 5.58 9.21 13.33
N ALA A 155 5.14 8.26 12.51
CA ALA A 155 4.19 8.53 11.46
C ALA A 155 3.19 7.38 11.30
N ILE A 156 2.02 7.73 10.81
CA ILE A 156 0.95 6.81 10.43
C ILE A 156 0.79 6.86 8.92
N ALA A 157 0.64 5.69 8.32
CA ALA A 157 0.35 5.56 6.89
C ALA A 157 -0.99 4.85 6.67
N ALA A 158 -1.83 5.40 5.78
CA ALA A 158 -3.05 4.77 5.30
C ALA A 158 -2.92 4.44 3.81
N LEU A 159 -3.52 3.33 3.38
CA LEU A 159 -3.41 2.87 2.00
C LEU A 159 -4.80 2.66 1.40
N SER A 160 -4.92 2.94 0.11
CA SER A 160 -6.19 2.85 -0.64
C SER A 160 -6.58 1.41 -1.04
N SER A 161 -6.03 0.38 -0.40
CA SER A 161 -6.37 -1.03 -0.64
C SER A 161 -6.30 -1.83 0.65
N GLN A 162 -7.20 -2.80 0.79
CA GLN A 162 -7.21 -3.83 1.82
C GLN A 162 -5.96 -4.72 1.73
N ASN A 163 -5.39 -4.88 0.54
CA ASN A 163 -4.17 -5.65 0.31
C ASN A 163 -3.21 -4.89 -0.64
N PRO A 164 -2.54 -3.84 -0.16
CA PRO A 164 -1.70 -2.97 -1.00
C PRO A 164 -0.48 -3.71 -1.59
N GLY A 165 -0.01 -4.76 -0.89
CA GLY A 165 1.25 -5.41 -1.17
C GLY A 165 2.44 -4.53 -0.81
N VAL A 166 3.62 -5.13 -0.61
CA VAL A 166 4.86 -4.38 -0.34
C VAL A 166 5.99 -5.06 -1.09
N ILE A 167 6.71 -4.30 -1.91
CA ILE A 167 7.92 -4.78 -2.57
C ILE A 167 9.09 -3.93 -2.09
N THR A 168 9.97 -4.52 -1.28
CA THR A 168 11.23 -3.88 -0.86
C THR A 168 12.25 -4.02 -1.98
N ILE A 169 12.57 -2.92 -2.67
CA ILE A 169 13.31 -2.94 -3.94
C ILE A 169 14.68 -3.62 -3.81
N VAL A 170 15.45 -3.23 -2.78
CA VAL A 170 16.80 -3.81 -2.56
C VAL A 170 16.67 -5.31 -2.32
N THR A 171 15.76 -5.75 -1.46
CA THR A 171 15.62 -7.18 -1.15
C THR A 171 15.06 -7.99 -2.31
N SER A 172 14.21 -7.41 -3.17
CA SER A 172 13.68 -8.12 -4.34
C SER A 172 14.70 -8.27 -5.47
N LEU A 173 15.70 -7.39 -5.56
CA LEU A 173 16.76 -7.48 -6.58
C LEU A 173 17.76 -8.60 -6.27
N TRP A 174 18.02 -8.88 -4.99
CA TRP A 174 18.94 -9.94 -4.58
C TRP A 174 18.15 -11.18 -4.15
N ILE A 175 18.20 -12.23 -4.97
CA ILE A 175 17.66 -13.54 -4.61
C ILE A 175 18.39 -14.00 -3.33
N LYS A 176 17.66 -14.48 -2.32
CA LYS A 176 18.32 -15.28 -1.28
C LYS A 176 18.89 -16.51 -1.98
N ALA A 177 20.20 -16.75 -1.86
CA ALA A 177 20.87 -17.91 -2.45
C ALA A 177 20.27 -19.29 -2.06
N THR A 178 19.29 -19.32 -1.15
CA THR A 178 18.53 -20.53 -0.76
C THR A 178 17.40 -20.92 -1.71
N ASP A 179 16.99 -20.07 -2.67
CA ASP A 179 15.91 -20.38 -3.64
C ASP A 179 16.43 -20.96 -4.98
N LEU A 180 17.72 -21.27 -5.08
CA LEU A 180 18.28 -22.07 -6.17
C LEU A 180 18.39 -23.54 -5.72
N ARG A 181 17.28 -24.28 -5.76
CA ARG A 181 17.25 -25.75 -5.80
C ARG A 181 16.20 -26.21 -6.79
#